data_AF-A0A554P9C2-F1
#
_entry.id   AF-A0A554P9C2-F1
#
_cell.length_a   1.000
_cell.length_b   1.000
_cell.length_c   1.000
_cell.angle_alpha   90.00
_cell.angle_beta   90.00
_cell.angle_gamma   90.00
#
_symmetry.space_group_name_H-M   'P 1'
#
loop_
_entity.id
_entity.type
_entity.pdbx_description
1 polymer ?
#
loop_
_entity_poly.entity_id
_entity_poly.type
_entity_poly.pdbx_seq_one_letter_code
_entity_poly.pdbx_strand_id
1 'polypeptide(L)' 'MGLNDHGNEELRLAYDDLVDEGLIDPASDEAGVARQVIDQGFDSMSPRQKHIYESRFEPVLVRRAKQLEVQRIIDSNPD' A
#
# COMPACT_ATOMS: atom_id res chain seq x y z
N MET A 1 -12.05 21.02 -5.23
CA MET A 1 -10.63 20.81 -5.61
C MET A 1 -10.09 19.73 -4.69
N GLY A 2 -9.70 18.56 -5.22
CA GLY A 2 -9.22 17.42 -4.42
C GLY A 2 -9.00 16.18 -5.27
N LEU A 3 -8.31 16.31 -6.41
CA LEU A 3 -8.00 15.19 -7.31
C LEU A 3 -6.90 14.26 -6.74
N ASN A 4 -6.28 14.63 -5.62
CA ASN A 4 -5.22 13.84 -4.96
C ASN A 4 -5.78 12.85 -3.92
N ASP A 5 -7.08 12.88 -3.65
CA ASP A 5 -7.70 12.11 -2.56
C ASP A 5 -7.86 10.62 -2.91
N HIS A 6 -8.11 10.31 -4.19
CA HIS A 6 -8.47 8.94 -4.62
C HIS A 6 -7.31 7.95 -4.54
N GLY A 7 -6.13 8.29 -5.07
CA GLY A 7 -4.97 7.38 -5.03
C GLY A 7 -4.43 7.18 -3.61
N ASN A 8 -4.73 8.14 -2.72
CA ASN A 8 -4.30 8.12 -1.34
C ASN A 8 -5.22 7.25 -0.46
N GLU A 9 -6.52 7.24 -0.77
CA GLU A 9 -7.52 6.37 -0.14
C GLU A 9 -7.29 4.89 -0.52
N GLU A 10 -6.99 4.58 -1.78
CA GLU A 10 -6.66 3.22 -2.22
C GLU A 10 -5.41 2.66 -1.52
N LEU A 11 -4.36 3.48 -1.40
CA LEU A 11 -3.14 3.12 -0.66
C LEU A 11 -3.41 2.91 0.83
N ARG A 12 -4.31 3.71 1.42
CA ARG A 12 -4.71 3.57 2.82
C ARG A 12 -5.50 2.29 3.07
N LEU A 13 -6.42 1.94 2.17
CA LEU A 13 -7.16 0.68 2.23
C LEU A 13 -6.23 -0.52 2.07
N ALA A 14 -5.30 -0.47 1.11
CA ALA A 14 -4.31 -1.53 0.91
C ALA A 14 -3.39 -1.69 2.14
N TYR A 15 -2.97 -0.58 2.75
CA TYR A 15 -2.20 -0.62 3.99
C TYR A 15 -2.98 -1.26 5.15
N ASP A 16 -4.24 -0.89 5.34
CA ASP A 16 -5.08 -1.42 6.42
C ASP A 16 -5.31 -2.93 6.25
N ASP A 17 -5.57 -3.39 5.02
CA ASP A 17 -5.70 -4.81 4.66
C ASP A 17 -4.40 -5.60 4.94
N LEU A 18 -3.23 -5.05 4.61
CA LEU A 18 -1.94 -5.67 4.91
C LEU A 18 -1.67 -5.79 6.42
N VAL A 19 -2.14 -4.82 7.21
CA VAL A 19 -2.02 -4.85 8.67
C VAL A 19 -3.02 -5.85 9.28
N ASP A 20 -4.26 -5.87 8.80
CA ASP A 20 -5.31 -6.80 9.26
C ASP A 20 -4.93 -8.26 8.99
N GLU A 21 -4.37 -8.55 7.81
CA GLU A 21 -3.83 -9.88 7.48
C GLU A 21 -2.56 -10.25 8.24
N GLY A 22 -1.96 -9.32 9.00
CA GLY A 22 -0.70 -9.53 9.70
C GLY A 22 0.51 -9.68 8.76
N LEU A 23 0.41 -9.18 7.52
CA LEU A 23 1.51 -9.13 6.57
C LEU A 23 2.50 -8.02 6.90
N ILE A 24 2.03 -6.97 7.56
CA ILE A 24 2.82 -5.85 8.06
C ILE A 24 2.49 -5.61 9.53
N ASP A 25 3.52 -5.48 10.35
CA ASP A 25 3.36 -5.09 11.74
C ASP A 25 3.18 -3.56 11.83
N PRO A 26 2.11 -3.04 12.45
CA PRO A 26 1.85 -1.61 12.50
C PRO A 26 2.85 -0.83 13.38
N ALA A 27 3.64 -1.52 14.21
CA ALA A 27 4.74 -0.94 14.99
C ALA A 27 6.10 -1.04 14.27
N SER A 28 6.18 -1.68 13.10
CA SER A 28 7.38 -1.70 12.27
C SER A 28 7.68 -0.36 11.60
N ASP A 29 8.96 -0.15 11.30
CA ASP A 29 9.48 1.04 10.60
C ASP A 29 8.86 1.18 9.19
N GLU A 30 8.70 0.08 8.44
CA GLU A 30 8.04 0.09 7.13
C GLU A 30 6.57 0.54 7.20
N ALA A 31 5.87 0.23 8.30
CA ALA A 31 4.47 0.59 8.48
C ALA A 31 4.32 2.09 8.77
N GLY A 32 5.19 2.63 9.61
CA GLY A 32 5.30 4.07 9.85
C GLY A 32 5.64 4.84 8.57
N VAL A 33 6.58 4.33 7.77
CA VAL A 33 6.96 4.92 6.48
C VAL A 33 5.78 4.92 5.51
N ALA A 34 5.06 3.80 5.36
CA ALA A 34 3.90 3.70 4.48
C ALA A 34 2.76 4.65 4.90
N ARG A 35 2.48 4.73 6.20
CA ARG A 35 1.49 5.68 6.74
C ARG A 35 1.87 7.12 6.47
N GLN A 36 3.16 7.45 6.51
CA GLN A 36 3.64 8.78 6.17
C GLN A 36 3.58 9.05 4.66
N VAL A 37 3.80 8.05 3.80
CA VAL A 37 3.53 8.17 2.34
C VAL A 37 2.05 8.47 2.10
N ILE A 38 1.15 7.79 2.80
CA ILE A 38 -0.28 8.05 2.72
C ILE A 38 -0.58 9.48 3.20
N ASP A 39 -0.05 9.94 4.32
CA ASP A 39 -0.42 11.27 4.83
C ASP A 39 0.21 12.43 4.05
N GLN A 40 1.47 12.30 3.63
CA GLN A 40 2.28 13.41 3.09
C GLN A 40 2.64 13.26 1.61
N GLY A 41 2.36 12.11 1.01
CA GLY A 41 2.81 11.73 -0.32
C GLY A 41 4.25 11.22 -0.34
N PHE A 42 4.52 10.32 -1.28
CA PHE A 42 5.86 9.73 -1.46
C PHE A 42 6.93 10.78 -1.72
N ASP A 43 6.63 11.84 -2.47
CA ASP A 43 7.61 12.85 -2.84
C ASP A 43 8.18 13.62 -1.64
N SER A 44 7.34 13.86 -0.63
CA SER A 44 7.69 14.54 0.63
C SER A 44 8.62 13.73 1.53
N MET A 45 8.86 12.46 1.22
CA MET A 45 9.70 11.58 2.03
C MET A 45 11.20 11.81 1.85
N SER A 46 11.95 11.56 2.92
CA SER A 46 13.41 11.49 2.85
C SER A 46 13.88 10.28 2.01
N PRO A 47 15.04 10.35 1.34
CA PRO A 47 15.55 9.27 0.49
C PRO A 47 15.72 7.94 1.24
N ARG A 48 16.03 7.98 2.54
CA ARG A 48 16.09 6.78 3.38
C ARG A 48 14.71 6.13 3.56
N GLN A 49 13.66 6.92 3.71
CA GLN A 49 12.30 6.43 3.87
C GLN A 49 11.75 5.90 2.54
N LYS A 50 12.02 6.61 1.43
CA LYS A 50 11.75 6.12 0.07
C LYS A 50 12.38 4.75 -0.16
N HIS A 51 13.65 4.58 0.21
CA HIS A 51 14.34 3.30 0.09
C HIS A 51 13.70 2.19 0.96
N ILE A 52 13.27 2.49 2.19
CA ILE A 52 12.56 1.52 3.03
C ILE A 52 11.23 1.12 2.39
N TYR A 53 10.48 2.10 1.88
CA TYR A 53 9.22 1.87 1.20
C TYR A 53 9.44 0.98 -0.04
N GLU A 54 10.34 1.35 -0.95
CA GLU A 54 10.62 0.60 -2.18
C GLU A 54 11.20 -0.79 -1.89
N SER A 55 12.08 -0.92 -0.89
CA SER A 55 12.75 -2.19 -0.61
C SER A 55 11.90 -3.16 0.21
N ARG A 56 10.97 -2.68 1.04
CA ARG A 56 10.23 -3.52 1.99
C ARG A 56 8.72 -3.47 1.81
N PHE A 57 8.16 -2.29 1.55
CA PHE A 57 6.71 -2.09 1.49
C PHE A 57 6.16 -2.34 0.08
N GLU A 58 6.78 -1.78 -0.96
CA GLU A 58 6.41 -1.96 -2.36
C GLU A 58 6.29 -3.45 -2.78
N PRO A 59 7.25 -4.35 -2.49
CA PRO A 59 7.11 -5.75 -2.87
C PRO A 59 5.94 -6.45 -2.18
N VAL A 60 5.57 -6.04 -0.97
CA VAL A 60 4.40 -6.59 -0.24
C VAL A 60 3.12 -6.07 -0.88
N LEU A 61 3.07 -4.77 -1.16
CA LEU A 61 1.92 -4.13 -1.80
C LEU A 61 1.67 -4.67 -3.22
N VAL A 62 2.72 -4.84 -4.04
CA VAL A 62 2.63 -5.42 -5.39
C VAL A 62 2.15 -6.87 -5.35
N ARG A 63 2.61 -7.66 -4.37
CA ARG A 63 2.12 -9.04 -4.19
C ARG A 63 0.62 -9.06 -3.88
N ARG A 64 0.15 -8.17 -3.00
CA ARG A 64 -1.27 -8.08 -2.64
C ARG A 64 -2.13 -7.56 -3.79
N ALA A 65 -1.69 -6.50 -4.48
CA ALA A 65 -2.37 -5.98 -5.67
C ALA A 65 -2.51 -7.07 -6.75
N LYS A 66 -1.48 -7.90 -6.96
CA LYS A 66 -1.54 -9.01 -7.90
C LYS A 66 -2.49 -10.13 -7.45
N GLN A 67 -2.57 -10.42 -6.15
CA GLN A 67 -3.55 -11.38 -5.60
C GLN A 67 -4.99 -10.88 -5.77
N LEU A 68 -5.22 -9.58 -5.59
CA LEU A 68 -6.54 -8.95 -5.79
C LEU A 68 -6.90 -8.87 -7.28
N GLU A 69 -5.94 -8.57 -8.16
CA GLU A 69 -6.17 -8.59 -9.61
C GLU A 69 -6.50 -10.00 -10.11
N VAL A 70 -5.80 -11.02 -9.63
CA VAL A 70 -6.13 -12.43 -9.91
C VAL A 70 -7.54 -12.78 -9.42
N GLN A 71 -7.94 -12.35 -8.22
CA GLN A 71 -9.31 -12.56 -7.72
C GLN A 71 -10.36 -11.83 -8.56
N ARG A 72 -10.09 -10.60 -9.00
CA ARG A 72 -11.01 -9.83 -9.85
C ARG A 72 -11.20 -10.49 -11.23
N ILE A 73 -10.15 -11.08 -11.80
CA ILE A 73 -10.24 -11.84 -13.05
C ILE A 73 -11.09 -13.10 -12.87
N ILE A 74 -10.98 -13.79 -11.72
CA ILE A 74 -11.79 -14.97 -11.39
C ILE A 74 -13.26 -14.60 -11.16
N ASP A 75 -13.53 -13.48 -10.49
CA ASP A 75 -14.89 -13.00 -10.18
C ASP A 75 -15.62 -12.43 -11.41
N SER A 76 -14.89 -11.82 -12.37
CA SER A 76 -15.46 -11.26 -13.60
C SER A 76 -15.77 -12.30 -14.68
N ASN A 77 -15.55 -13.58 -14.41
CA ASN A 77 -15.96 -14.67 -15.29
C ASN A 77 -16.87 -15.66 -14.54
N PRO A 78 -18.11 -15.27 -14.21
CA PRO A 78 -19.13 -16.25 -13.86
C PRO A 78 -19.44 -17.08 -15.11
N ASP A 79 -19.38 -18.40 -14.98
CA ASP A 79 -19.73 -19.40 -15.99
C ASP A 79 -21.13 -19.15 -16.60
#